data_AF-A0A550BYP9-F1
#
_entry.id   AF-A0A550BYP9-F1
#
_cell.length_a   1.000
_cell.length_b   1.000
_cell.length_c   1.000
_cell.angle_alpha   90.00
_cell.angle_beta   90.00
_cell.angle_gamma   90.00
#
_symmetry.space_group_name_H-M   'P 1'
#
loop_
_entity.id
_entity.type
_entity.pdbx_description
1 polymer ?
#
loop_
_entity_poly.entity_id
_entity_poly.type
_entity_poly.pdbx_seq_one_letter_code
_entity_poly.pdbx_strand_id
1 'polypeptide(L)'
;YLDVVELWTSLELKHGFAANKGATSKGSAPRPELLEKWIRSGRAPRVKKLPVVSDAKEFEAEVWLWWTAMQPEWRKIDADGRPSEDRDIGEGDWGLLSIYGQNGMLNAVAVLCWWGLALPPTQSQSWHRFLADVRWVCEELMDM
;
A
#
# COMPACT_ATOMS: atom_id res chain seq x y z
N TYR A 1 -12.36 -1.94 4.88
CA TYR A 1 -11.49 -1.22 3.93
C TYR A 1 -11.92 0.23 3.71
N LEU A 2 -13.21 0.59 3.89
CA LEU A 2 -13.66 1.99 3.83
C LEU A 2 -12.88 2.90 4.80
N ASP A 3 -12.69 2.46 6.04
CA ASP A 3 -11.93 3.23 7.05
C ASP A 3 -10.50 3.55 6.59
N VAL A 4 -9.85 2.63 5.87
CA VAL A 4 -8.51 2.86 5.31
C VAL A 4 -8.54 3.90 4.20
N VAL A 5 -9.57 3.90 3.36
CA VAL A 5 -9.76 4.90 2.30
C VAL A 5 -10.03 6.28 2.91
N GLU A 6 -10.85 6.36 3.96
CA GLU A 6 -11.15 7.60 4.68
C GLU A 6 -9.90 8.16 5.38
N LEU A 7 -9.14 7.30 6.04
CA LEU A 7 -7.90 7.68 6.71
C LEU A 7 -6.84 8.15 5.70
N TRP A 8 -6.64 7.41 4.60
CA TRP A 8 -5.76 7.86 3.52
C TRP A 8 -6.23 9.18 2.90
N THR A 9 -7.53 9.37 2.72
CA THR A 9 -8.08 10.65 2.21
C THR A 9 -7.76 11.81 3.16
N SER A 10 -7.82 11.57 4.48
CA SER A 10 -7.44 12.54 5.50
C SER A 10 -5.94 12.85 5.47
N LEU A 11 -5.10 11.84 5.23
CA LEU A 11 -3.65 12.01 5.02
C LEU A 11 -3.35 12.86 3.79
N GLU A 12 -3.99 12.61 2.67
CA GLU A 12 -3.81 13.45 1.47
C GLU A 12 -4.33 14.88 1.70
N LEU A 13 -5.43 15.05 2.44
CA LEU A 13 -5.94 16.37 2.82
C LEU A 13 -4.94 17.15 3.67
N LYS A 14 -4.27 16.51 4.64
CA LYS A 14 -3.19 17.11 5.45
C LYS A 14 -2.05 17.63 4.58
N HIS A 15 -1.75 16.97 3.47
CA HIS A 15 -0.77 17.41 2.46
C HIS A 15 -1.37 18.27 1.34
N GLY A 16 -2.61 18.74 1.47
CA GLY A 16 -3.27 19.60 0.49
C GLY A 16 -3.50 18.95 -0.87
N PHE A 17 -3.62 17.61 -0.92
CA PHE A 17 -3.71 16.79 -2.13
C PHE A 17 -2.56 17.05 -3.13
N ALA A 18 -1.39 17.44 -2.62
CA ALA A 18 -0.24 17.70 -3.44
C ALA A 18 0.22 16.41 -4.15
N ALA A 19 0.25 16.45 -5.49
CA ALA A 19 0.59 15.28 -6.30
C ALA A 19 2.05 14.81 -6.17
N ASN A 20 2.89 15.56 -5.45
CA ASN A 20 4.31 15.29 -5.18
C ASN A 20 5.09 14.80 -6.43
N LYS A 21 4.98 15.57 -7.52
CA LYS A 21 5.58 15.18 -8.81
C LYS A 21 7.11 15.12 -8.68
N GLY A 22 7.68 13.95 -9.01
CA GLY A 22 9.12 13.71 -8.96
C GLY A 22 9.58 12.86 -7.78
N ALA A 23 8.79 12.76 -6.71
CA ALA A 23 9.08 11.82 -5.62
C ALA A 23 8.86 10.38 -6.07
N THR A 24 9.77 9.46 -5.74
CA THR A 24 9.72 8.05 -6.14
C THR A 24 9.65 7.15 -4.93
N SER A 25 8.59 6.34 -4.85
CA SER A 25 8.38 5.30 -3.82
C SER A 25 8.82 3.92 -4.30
N LYS A 26 9.88 3.87 -5.13
CA LYS A 26 10.43 2.61 -5.62
C LYS A 26 11.29 1.98 -4.50
N GLY A 27 10.75 0.93 -3.89
CA GLY A 27 11.51 0.05 -3.00
C GLY A 27 12.54 -0.79 -3.75
N SER A 28 13.22 -1.68 -3.02
CA SER A 28 14.20 -2.61 -3.58
C SER A 28 13.58 -3.75 -4.39
N ALA A 29 12.27 -4.01 -4.22
CA ALA A 29 11.52 -5.00 -4.97
C ALA A 29 10.63 -4.35 -6.06
N PRO A 30 10.34 -5.09 -7.15
CA PRO A 30 9.38 -4.63 -8.15
C PRO A 30 7.99 -4.47 -7.54
N ARG A 31 7.21 -3.53 -8.08
CA ARG A 31 5.78 -3.42 -7.79
C ARG A 31 5.02 -4.61 -8.37
N PRO A 32 3.84 -4.97 -7.83
CA PRO A 32 2.93 -5.89 -8.49
C PRO A 32 2.68 -5.47 -9.94
N GLU A 33 2.65 -6.42 -10.87
CA GLU A 33 2.61 -6.10 -12.30
C GLU A 33 1.35 -5.28 -12.66
N LEU A 34 0.22 -5.60 -12.00
CA LEU A 34 -1.04 -4.89 -12.13
C LEU A 34 -0.93 -3.42 -11.70
N LEU A 35 -0.23 -3.15 -10.60
CA LEU A 35 0.02 -1.80 -10.10
C LEU A 35 0.89 -1.01 -11.09
N GLU A 36 1.97 -1.62 -11.60
CA GLU A 36 2.86 -0.96 -12.54
C GLU A 36 2.13 -0.62 -13.86
N LYS A 37 1.31 -1.54 -14.39
CA LYS A 37 0.44 -1.28 -15.54
C LYS A 37 -0.54 -0.14 -15.28
N TRP A 38 -1.15 -0.10 -14.10
CA TRP A 38 -2.07 0.98 -13.71
C TRP A 38 -1.37 2.34 -13.62
N ILE A 39 -0.18 2.41 -13.00
CA ILE A 39 0.62 3.63 -12.93
C ILE A 39 1.04 4.10 -14.33
N ARG A 40 1.57 3.20 -15.17
CA ARG A 40 2.02 3.51 -16.54
C ARG A 40 0.90 3.97 -17.46
N SER A 41 -0.33 3.53 -17.23
CA SER A 41 -1.53 4.01 -17.95
C SER A 41 -2.07 5.33 -17.38
N GLY A 42 -1.28 6.03 -16.56
CA GLY A 42 -1.66 7.31 -15.98
C GLY A 42 -2.72 7.17 -14.89
N ARG A 43 -2.81 5.99 -14.24
CA ARG A 43 -3.81 5.65 -13.21
C ARG A 43 -5.25 5.74 -13.72
N ALA A 44 -5.37 5.63 -15.04
CA ALA A 44 -6.56 5.42 -15.83
C ALA A 44 -7.83 6.23 -15.44
N PRO A 45 -7.76 7.55 -15.15
CA PRO A 45 -8.95 8.35 -14.79
C PRO A 45 -10.03 8.39 -15.88
N ARG A 46 -9.72 7.96 -17.11
CA ARG A 46 -10.64 7.89 -18.26
C ARG A 46 -11.05 6.47 -18.65
N VAL A 47 -10.50 5.43 -18.01
CA VAL A 47 -10.81 4.03 -18.31
C VAL A 47 -11.84 3.54 -17.31
N LYS A 48 -13.01 3.13 -17.81
CA LYS A 48 -14.12 2.64 -16.97
C LYS A 48 -13.89 1.23 -16.40
N LYS A 49 -12.86 0.51 -16.86
CA LYS A 49 -12.52 -0.83 -16.38
C LYS A 49 -11.55 -0.75 -15.21
N LEU A 50 -12.02 -1.24 -14.06
CA LEU A 50 -11.16 -1.48 -12.90
C LEU A 50 -10.10 -2.54 -13.22
N PRO A 51 -8.87 -2.40 -12.69
CA PRO A 51 -7.89 -3.47 -12.66
C PRO A 51 -8.48 -4.74 -12.04
N VAL A 52 -8.22 -5.89 -12.65
CA VAL A 52 -8.73 -7.19 -12.21
C VAL A 52 -7.55 -8.07 -11.85
N VAL A 53 -7.56 -8.61 -10.64
CA VAL A 53 -6.61 -9.62 -10.19
C VAL A 53 -7.08 -10.99 -10.71
N SER A 54 -6.28 -11.60 -11.59
CA SER A 54 -6.60 -12.90 -12.21
C SER A 54 -6.26 -14.09 -11.32
N ASP A 55 -5.16 -13.99 -10.58
CA ASP A 55 -4.70 -14.98 -9.60
C ASP A 55 -4.44 -14.27 -8.27
N ALA A 56 -5.32 -14.50 -7.30
CA ALA A 56 -5.23 -13.84 -6.00
C ALA A 56 -4.02 -14.31 -5.17
N LYS A 57 -3.52 -15.53 -5.40
CA LYS A 57 -2.39 -16.10 -4.66
C LYS A 57 -1.06 -15.56 -5.21
N GLU A 58 -0.93 -15.48 -6.52
CA GLU A 58 0.21 -14.83 -7.15
C GLU A 58 0.26 -13.35 -6.77
N PHE A 59 -0.89 -12.66 -6.85
CA PHE A 59 -0.97 -11.26 -6.46
C PHE A 59 -0.64 -11.03 -4.98
N GLU A 60 -1.10 -11.89 -4.08
CA GLU A 60 -0.69 -11.86 -2.67
C GLU A 60 0.83 -11.87 -2.49
N ALA A 61 1.53 -12.77 -3.21
CA ALA A 61 2.98 -12.88 -3.11
C ALA A 61 3.69 -11.64 -3.65
N GLU A 62 3.24 -11.10 -4.79
CA GLU A 62 3.76 -9.84 -5.35
C GLU A 62 3.57 -8.66 -4.39
N VAL A 63 2.39 -8.57 -3.78
CA VAL A 63 2.03 -7.47 -2.87
C VAL A 63 2.89 -7.47 -1.63
N TRP A 64 3.05 -8.63 -0.98
CA TRP A 64 3.88 -8.72 0.23
C TRP A 64 5.36 -8.48 -0.08
N LEU A 65 5.89 -9.04 -1.17
CA LEU A 65 7.27 -8.81 -1.58
C LEU A 65 7.55 -7.31 -1.78
N TRP A 66 6.66 -6.63 -2.50
CA TRP A 66 6.74 -5.20 -2.74
C TRP A 66 6.60 -4.38 -1.46
N TRP A 67 5.60 -4.68 -0.63
CA TRP A 67 5.31 -3.92 0.58
C TRP A 67 6.41 -4.05 1.63
N THR A 68 6.95 -5.25 1.82
CA THR A 68 8.09 -5.49 2.71
C THR A 68 9.31 -4.68 2.25
N ALA A 69 9.57 -4.60 0.95
CA ALA A 69 10.70 -3.86 0.39
C ALA A 69 10.57 -2.33 0.48
N MET A 70 9.41 -1.82 0.91
CA MET A 70 9.18 -0.40 1.17
C MET A 70 9.30 -0.04 2.65
N GLN A 71 9.39 -1.03 3.54
CA GLN A 71 9.43 -0.77 4.97
C GLN A 71 10.72 -0.06 5.37
N PRO A 72 10.66 0.82 6.39
CA PRO A 72 11.85 1.45 6.92
C PRO A 72 12.72 0.44 7.67
N GLU A 73 14.02 0.72 7.74
CA GLU A 73 15.03 -0.21 8.29
C GLU A 73 14.77 -0.58 9.76
N TRP A 74 14.18 0.33 10.54
CA TRP A 74 13.86 0.08 11.95
C TRP A 74 12.73 -0.93 12.14
N ARG A 75 11.94 -1.19 11.10
CA ARG A 75 10.76 -2.05 11.22
C ARG A 75 11.15 -3.52 11.14
N LYS A 76 10.82 -4.28 12.19
CA LYS A 76 11.06 -5.72 12.25
C LYS A 76 10.27 -6.45 11.15
N ILE A 77 10.92 -7.42 10.52
CA ILE A 77 10.31 -8.36 9.58
C ILE A 77 10.18 -9.72 10.29
N ASP A 78 9.01 -10.35 10.15
CA ASP A 78 8.70 -11.64 10.78
C ASP A 78 9.24 -12.84 9.98
N ALA A 79 8.94 -14.04 10.47
CA ALA A 79 9.36 -15.30 9.84
C ALA A 79 8.75 -15.54 8.45
N ASP A 80 7.62 -14.90 8.13
CA ASP A 80 6.97 -14.98 6.81
C ASP A 80 7.54 -13.95 5.82
N GLY A 81 8.56 -13.17 6.23
CA GLY A 81 9.12 -12.10 5.40
C GLY A 81 8.17 -10.89 5.29
N ARG A 82 7.30 -10.69 6.27
CA ARG A 82 6.30 -9.60 6.31
C ARG A 82 6.60 -8.65 7.46
N PRO A 83 6.14 -7.39 7.38
CA PRO A 83 6.31 -6.47 8.50
C PRO A 83 5.65 -7.03 9.76
N SER A 84 6.36 -6.97 10.89
CA SER A 84 5.86 -7.51 12.16
C SER A 84 4.58 -6.79 12.61
N GLU A 85 3.65 -7.57 13.17
CA GLU A 85 2.39 -7.09 13.73
C GLU A 85 2.56 -6.49 15.14
N ASP A 86 3.73 -6.63 15.77
CA ASP A 86 4.03 -6.06 17.08
C ASP A 86 4.03 -4.52 17.06
N ARG A 87 4.17 -3.91 15.87
CA ARG A 87 4.08 -2.46 15.61
C ARG A 87 4.98 -1.60 16.50
N ASP A 88 6.12 -2.14 16.95
CA ASP A 88 7.15 -1.35 17.62
C ASP A 88 7.62 -0.23 16.69
N ILE A 89 7.31 1.02 17.04
CA ILE A 89 7.78 2.21 16.33
C ILE A 89 9.23 2.45 16.75
N GLY A 90 10.15 2.33 15.79
CA GLY A 90 11.55 2.70 16.00
C GLY A 90 11.75 4.21 15.94
N GLU A 91 12.91 4.68 16.39
CA GLU A 91 13.27 6.12 16.35
C GLU A 91 13.65 6.65 14.95
N GLY A 92 13.36 5.89 13.89
CA GLY A 92 13.82 6.19 12.53
C GLY A 92 12.75 6.78 11.59
N ASP A 93 13.19 7.27 10.44
CA ASP A 93 12.30 7.84 9.42
C ASP A 93 11.47 6.76 8.70
N TRP A 94 10.26 7.10 8.27
CA TRP A 94 9.37 6.22 7.51
C TRP A 94 9.81 6.02 6.05
N GLY A 95 10.81 6.78 5.58
CA GLY A 95 11.49 6.57 4.31
C GLY A 95 10.53 6.65 3.13
N LEU A 96 10.42 5.54 2.40
CA LEU A 96 9.56 5.48 1.20
C LEU A 96 8.07 5.61 1.53
N LEU A 97 7.67 5.31 2.76
CA LEU A 97 6.27 5.38 3.20
C LEU A 97 5.82 6.81 3.54
N SER A 98 6.75 7.73 3.84
CA SER A 98 6.41 9.14 4.10
C SER A 98 6.13 9.94 2.81
N ILE A 99 6.32 9.33 1.63
CA ILE A 99 5.95 9.94 0.36
C ILE A 99 4.42 10.04 0.28
N TYR A 100 3.91 11.25 0.11
CA TYR A 100 2.48 11.53 -0.11
C TYR A 100 2.14 11.69 -1.60
N GLY A 101 0.85 11.80 -1.92
CA GLY A 101 0.36 12.03 -3.27
C GLY A 101 0.32 10.77 -4.13
N GLN A 102 0.40 10.94 -5.46
CA GLN A 102 0.15 9.86 -6.42
C GLN A 102 1.14 8.68 -6.35
N ASN A 103 2.29 8.87 -5.69
CA ASN A 103 3.31 7.85 -5.50
C ASN A 103 3.31 7.30 -4.06
N GLY A 104 2.52 7.89 -3.16
CA GLY A 104 2.45 7.48 -1.77
C GLY A 104 1.49 6.34 -1.49
N MET A 105 0.80 6.44 -0.36
CA MET A 105 -0.14 5.45 0.15
C MET A 105 -1.31 5.12 -0.80
N LEU A 106 -1.60 5.98 -1.78
CA LEU A 106 -2.53 5.69 -2.88
C LEU A 106 -2.26 4.30 -3.51
N ASN A 107 -0.98 3.97 -3.72
CA ASN A 107 -0.60 2.71 -4.37
C ASN A 107 -0.98 1.50 -3.50
N ALA A 108 -0.75 1.58 -2.18
CA ALA A 108 -1.08 0.51 -1.24
C ALA A 108 -2.61 0.35 -1.10
N VAL A 109 -3.33 1.47 -1.00
CA VAL A 109 -4.80 1.50 -0.95
C VAL A 109 -5.42 0.91 -2.21
N ALA A 110 -4.88 1.25 -3.39
CA ALA A 110 -5.37 0.72 -4.67
C ALA A 110 -5.19 -0.80 -4.75
N VAL A 111 -3.99 -1.30 -4.44
CA VAL A 111 -3.67 -2.73 -4.37
C VAL A 111 -4.56 -3.46 -3.37
N LEU A 112 -4.75 -2.90 -2.17
CA LEU A 112 -5.63 -3.45 -1.13
C LEU A 112 -7.06 -3.65 -1.66
N CYS A 113 -7.60 -2.65 -2.34
CA CYS A 113 -8.94 -2.70 -2.92
C CYS A 113 -9.05 -3.76 -4.03
N TRP A 114 -8.11 -3.81 -4.97
CA TRP A 114 -8.15 -4.79 -6.06
C TRP A 114 -8.01 -6.22 -5.54
N TRP A 115 -7.12 -6.44 -4.57
CA TRP A 115 -6.98 -7.75 -3.93
C TRP A 115 -8.27 -8.16 -3.22
N GLY A 116 -8.87 -7.26 -2.44
CA GLY A 116 -10.11 -7.53 -1.70
C GLY A 116 -11.27 -7.89 -2.62
N LEU A 117 -11.39 -7.21 -3.77
CA LEU A 117 -12.43 -7.51 -4.77
C LEU A 117 -12.26 -8.88 -5.46
N ALA A 118 -11.05 -9.43 -5.47
CA ALA A 118 -10.76 -10.72 -6.07
C ALA A 118 -10.87 -11.90 -5.09
N LEU A 119 -11.09 -11.62 -3.81
CA LEU A 119 -11.25 -12.65 -2.78
C LEU A 119 -12.70 -13.12 -2.66
N PRO A 120 -12.92 -14.38 -2.24
CA PRO A 120 -14.25 -14.88 -1.92
C PRO A 120 -14.82 -14.15 -0.68
N PRO A 121 -16.14 -14.24 -0.42
CA PRO A 121 -16.79 -13.59 0.72
C PRO A 121 -16.18 -13.96 2.08
N THR A 122 -15.58 -15.14 2.19
CA THR A 122 -14.92 -15.61 3.41
C THR A 122 -13.63 -14.85 3.74
N GLN A 123 -13.12 -14.04 2.81
CA GLN A 123 -11.93 -13.18 2.90
C GLN A 123 -10.63 -13.92 3.36
N SER A 124 -9.47 -13.39 2.95
CA SER A 124 -8.17 -13.98 3.30
C SER A 124 -7.63 -13.36 4.59
N GLN A 125 -7.07 -14.18 5.50
CA GLN A 125 -6.33 -13.68 6.67
C GLN A 125 -5.15 -12.80 6.25
N SER A 126 -4.48 -13.17 5.15
CA SER A 126 -3.35 -12.40 4.60
C SER A 126 -3.77 -11.02 4.14
N TRP A 127 -4.93 -10.91 3.49
CA TRP A 127 -5.49 -9.63 3.08
C TRP A 127 -5.89 -8.77 4.28
N HIS A 128 -6.48 -9.36 5.32
CA HIS A 128 -6.78 -8.62 6.55
C HIS A 128 -5.53 -8.11 7.25
N ARG A 129 -4.46 -8.91 7.26
CA ARG A 129 -3.17 -8.48 7.77
C ARG A 129 -2.62 -7.30 6.98
N PHE A 130 -2.67 -7.36 5.65
CA PHE A 130 -2.27 -6.23 4.80
C PHE A 130 -3.14 -4.98 5.04
N LEU A 131 -4.46 -5.15 5.17
CA LEU A 131 -5.39 -4.07 5.51
C LEU A 131 -5.04 -3.41 6.84
N ALA A 132 -4.79 -4.22 7.87
CA ALA A 132 -4.43 -3.74 9.20
C ALA A 132 -3.09 -3.00 9.19
N ASP A 133 -2.14 -3.45 8.36
CA ASP A 133 -0.83 -2.84 8.19
C ASP A 133 -0.92 -1.47 7.50
N VAL A 134 -1.62 -1.42 6.36
CA VAL A 134 -1.84 -0.16 5.61
C VAL A 134 -2.59 0.85 6.46
N ARG A 135 -3.59 0.40 7.24
CA ARG A 135 -4.30 1.26 8.20
C ARG A 135 -3.32 1.87 9.19
N TRP A 136 -2.54 1.03 9.87
CA TRP A 136 -1.59 1.47 10.88
C TRP A 136 -0.57 2.47 10.31
N VAL A 137 0.03 2.19 9.16
CA VAL A 137 0.96 3.14 8.51
C VAL A 137 0.28 4.48 8.23
N CYS A 138 -0.96 4.49 7.76
CA CYS A 138 -1.68 5.75 7.58
C CYS A 138 -1.96 6.49 8.89
N GLU A 139 -2.19 5.78 10.01
CA GLU A 139 -2.39 6.38 11.34
C GLU A 139 -1.08 7.07 11.80
N GLU A 140 0.04 6.37 11.71
CA GLU A 140 1.34 6.91 12.13
C GLU A 140 1.75 8.13 11.29
N LEU A 141 1.56 8.10 9.96
CA LEU A 141 1.85 9.23 9.08
C LEU A 141 0.91 10.43 9.33
N MET A 142 -0.30 10.18 9.85
CA MET A 142 -1.23 11.23 10.24
C MET A 142 -0.80 11.94 11.52
N ASP A 143 -0.13 11.24 12.43
CA ASP A 143 0.30 11.79 13.72
C ASP A 143 1.66 12.53 13.68
N MET A 144 2.43 12.36 12.60
CA MET A 144 3.72 13.06 12.35
C MET A 144 3.60 14.52 11.93
#